data_AF-A0A7K1SR17-F1
#
_entry.id   AF-A0A7K1SR17-F1
#
_cell.length_a   1.000
_cell.length_b   1.000
_cell.length_c   1.000
_cell.angle_alpha   90.00
_cell.angle_beta   90.00
_cell.angle_gamma   90.00
#
_symmetry.space_group_name_H-M   'P 1'
#
loop_
_entity.id
_entity.type
_entity.pdbx_description
1 polymer ?
#
loop_
_entity_poly.entity_id
_entity_poly.type
_entity_poly.pdbx_seq_one_letter_code
_entity_poly.pdbx_strand_id
1 'polypeptide(L)'
;MNNSVKRTKLSLPPTESKVMWKPLVDYKGQYEVSDLGQIRSLQSGNIVRTQLSDSGTSYVTLRPLGSELGTEVCAFIDELVAKAFLANPKNYKRVVHIDGDLQNNKASNLRWNTDVVEAVSSQPVIANKPEELCIPVKINQSGKPVVGRRKVAISIRFRLRPVVSGKGYHYTHPIQTTIDKSLGQKPSLPAPIQIRITVEGQEDGGFYLRWPEFEKPNPLLPWDGEVVTVDRKLWDQKERKLKGRHSEIIAFNDELRKTELCLRNILLIQKQRHKSGIGPLPTVRTVKEEYTTGQPPAYSGIGHAQLSSRDSLLNVYQAYCKFLLSQKSTQHELSANTLDKWEYGLNYLKRYLGEIGQREIRATEVNRNFLKRYRLWLLQIVVGNPTQLYLKKLMKKSTAAEYCGKVQKVLEYLQDENIAVDAGAITMKFERSKGKSVYYLAPEHIDRLFTLEVDKFLSPALWWIKLMCLTGLDYKDAKLYIQNRQAYERDGTEGRKIVITRSKKPCNECHIYMLPELDELLSQKVPKAYVLGYFNKKSREIAKLIGFQQDFTSKICRKTAGNLMLRRGFSMAGVAGIMGHSNVTTTMKHYVKTDGALVDEEYKSIVFKRASNRPFSQIHKAA
;
A
#
# COMPACT_ATOMS: atom_id res chain seq x y z
N MET A 1 -6.33 -89.67 -2.30
CA MET A 1 -6.78 -88.76 -1.24
C MET A 1 -7.03 -87.38 -1.84
N ASN A 2 -8.26 -86.86 -1.66
CA ASN A 2 -8.68 -85.45 -1.56
C ASN A 2 -8.23 -84.45 -2.64
N ASN A 3 -9.01 -83.51 -3.15
CA ASN A 3 -10.42 -83.13 -3.04
C ASN A 3 -10.61 -82.20 -4.25
N SER A 4 -11.67 -82.41 -5.04
CA SER A 4 -12.81 -81.49 -5.15
C SER A 4 -12.49 -80.05 -5.57
N VAL A 5 -13.00 -79.67 -6.75
CA VAL A 5 -13.97 -78.57 -6.97
C VAL A 5 -13.75 -77.96 -8.36
N LYS A 6 -14.59 -78.39 -9.32
CA LYS A 6 -14.94 -77.59 -10.50
C LYS A 6 -15.78 -76.41 -10.01
N ARG A 7 -15.30 -75.18 -10.19
CA ARG A 7 -16.12 -73.97 -10.05
C ARG A 7 -16.82 -73.66 -11.37
N THR A 8 -18.12 -73.90 -11.36
CA THR A 8 -19.14 -73.43 -12.29
C THR A 8 -19.13 -71.91 -12.39
N LYS A 9 -19.39 -71.39 -13.60
CA LYS A 9 -19.72 -69.97 -13.84
C LYS A 9 -20.90 -69.56 -12.95
N LEU A 10 -20.66 -68.67 -12.00
CA LEU A 10 -21.70 -67.80 -11.44
C LEU A 10 -21.55 -66.43 -12.09
N SER A 11 -22.49 -66.11 -12.98
CA SER A 11 -22.74 -64.74 -13.44
C SER A 11 -23.25 -63.91 -12.27
N LEU A 12 -22.53 -62.84 -11.92
CA LEU A 12 -23.05 -61.75 -11.11
C LEU A 12 -23.30 -60.53 -12.00
N PRO A 13 -24.37 -59.76 -11.74
CA PRO A 13 -24.96 -58.79 -12.67
C PRO A 13 -24.08 -57.55 -12.85
N PRO A 14 -24.29 -56.76 -13.92
CA PRO A 14 -23.67 -55.45 -14.02
C PRO A 14 -24.34 -54.56 -12.97
N THR A 15 -23.75 -54.43 -11.80
CA THR A 15 -24.05 -53.32 -10.92
C THR A 15 -23.50 -52.06 -11.58
N GLU A 16 -24.32 -51.40 -12.41
CA GLU A 16 -24.13 -49.98 -12.70
C GLU A 16 -24.14 -49.25 -11.36
N SER A 17 -22.96 -49.02 -10.80
CA SER A 17 -22.80 -48.16 -9.65
C SER A 17 -23.23 -46.76 -10.09
N LYS A 18 -24.43 -46.37 -9.65
CA LYS A 18 -25.02 -45.07 -9.93
C LYS A 18 -24.12 -43.98 -9.33
N VAL A 19 -23.25 -43.40 -10.15
CA VAL A 19 -22.30 -42.32 -9.78
C VAL A 19 -23.06 -41.19 -9.09
N MET A 20 -22.63 -40.84 -7.87
CA MET A 20 -23.28 -39.80 -7.09
C MET A 20 -22.65 -38.44 -7.39
N TRP A 21 -23.49 -37.46 -7.75
CA TRP A 21 -23.07 -36.08 -8.03
C TRP A 21 -23.58 -35.15 -6.94
N LYS A 22 -22.73 -34.24 -6.47
CA LYS A 22 -23.10 -33.20 -5.50
C LYS A 22 -22.72 -31.80 -5.99
N PRO A 23 -23.55 -30.78 -5.71
CA PRO A 23 -23.24 -29.41 -6.09
C PRO A 23 -22.04 -28.86 -5.32
N LEU A 24 -21.18 -28.13 -6.02
CA LEU A 24 -20.11 -27.37 -5.39
C LEU A 24 -20.68 -26.05 -4.85
N VAL A 25 -20.95 -26.02 -3.53
CA VAL A 25 -21.63 -24.91 -2.82
C VAL A 25 -20.90 -23.57 -3.02
N ASP A 26 -19.56 -23.58 -2.97
CA ASP A 26 -18.71 -22.40 -3.18
C ASP A 26 -18.84 -21.79 -4.60
N TYR A 27 -19.45 -22.55 -5.53
CA TYR A 27 -19.66 -22.16 -6.92
C TYR A 27 -21.15 -21.97 -7.26
N LYS A 28 -22.00 -21.83 -6.23
CA LYS A 28 -23.45 -21.58 -6.31
C LYS A 28 -24.18 -22.52 -7.28
N GLY A 29 -23.77 -23.79 -7.35
CA GLY A 29 -24.45 -24.80 -8.17
C GLY A 29 -24.24 -24.65 -9.68
N GLN A 30 -23.16 -24.03 -10.15
CA GLN A 30 -22.79 -24.06 -11.58
C GLN A 30 -22.01 -25.34 -11.96
N TYR A 31 -21.48 -26.03 -10.96
CA TYR A 31 -20.67 -27.23 -11.13
C TYR A 31 -21.09 -28.27 -10.10
N GLU A 32 -20.98 -29.53 -10.51
CA GLU A 32 -21.11 -30.68 -9.62
C GLU A 32 -19.83 -31.49 -9.63
N VAL A 33 -19.54 -32.11 -8.50
CA VAL A 33 -18.44 -33.05 -8.34
C VAL A 33 -19.02 -34.45 -8.07
N SER A 34 -18.46 -35.46 -8.72
CA SER A 34 -18.83 -36.86 -8.49
C SER A 34 -18.02 -37.49 -7.37
N ASP A 35 -18.56 -38.56 -6.80
CA ASP A 35 -17.86 -39.44 -5.87
C ASP A 35 -16.64 -40.15 -6.50
N LEU A 36 -16.51 -40.12 -7.83
CA LEU A 36 -15.35 -40.59 -8.59
C LEU A 36 -14.30 -39.51 -8.89
N GLY A 37 -14.51 -38.27 -8.47
CA GLY A 37 -13.56 -37.17 -8.72
C GLY A 37 -13.68 -36.52 -10.10
N GLN A 38 -14.81 -36.68 -10.77
CA GLN A 38 -15.11 -35.94 -12.00
C GLN A 38 -15.87 -34.67 -11.66
N ILE A 39 -15.64 -33.60 -12.42
CA ILE A 39 -16.34 -32.33 -12.24
C ILE A 39 -17.09 -32.02 -13.53
N ARG A 40 -18.37 -31.70 -13.45
CA ARG A 40 -19.19 -31.35 -14.62
C ARG A 40 -19.77 -29.95 -14.47
N SER A 41 -19.87 -29.25 -15.60
CA SER A 41 -20.59 -27.98 -15.66
C SER A 41 -22.08 -28.25 -15.83
N LEU A 42 -22.90 -27.65 -14.97
CA LEU A 42 -24.36 -27.72 -15.09
C LEU A 42 -24.90 -26.87 -16.26
N GLN A 43 -24.09 -25.93 -16.78
CA GLN A 43 -24.47 -25.09 -17.93
C GLN A 43 -24.27 -25.82 -19.27
N SER A 44 -23.16 -26.55 -19.43
CA SER A 44 -22.83 -27.23 -20.68
C SER A 44 -23.05 -28.74 -20.65
N GLY A 45 -23.30 -29.33 -19.48
CA GLY A 45 -23.41 -30.78 -19.29
C GLY A 45 -22.07 -31.53 -19.41
N ASN A 46 -21.00 -30.84 -19.80
CA ASN A 46 -19.69 -31.45 -20.09
C ASN A 46 -18.84 -31.62 -18.82
N ILE A 47 -18.03 -32.69 -18.82
CA ILE A 47 -16.96 -32.87 -17.84
C ILE A 47 -15.89 -31.80 -18.06
N VAL A 48 -15.52 -31.10 -16.99
CA VAL A 48 -14.45 -30.11 -16.95
C VAL A 48 -13.11 -30.83 -17.04
N ARG A 49 -12.23 -30.36 -17.94
CA ARG A 49 -10.91 -30.96 -18.16
C ARG A 49 -10.05 -30.88 -16.89
N THR A 50 -9.64 -32.04 -16.40
CA THR A 50 -8.63 -32.20 -15.35
C THR A 50 -7.24 -31.87 -15.89
N GLN A 51 -6.46 -31.16 -15.07
CA GLN A 51 -5.05 -30.82 -15.29
C GLN A 51 -4.21 -31.45 -14.18
N LEU A 52 -2.93 -31.70 -14.46
CA LEU A 52 -1.96 -32.23 -13.50
C LEU A 52 -0.94 -31.14 -13.15
N SER A 53 -0.58 -31.06 -11.88
CA SER A 53 0.53 -30.25 -11.38
C SER A 53 1.88 -30.96 -11.60
N ASP A 54 3.00 -30.25 -11.37
CA ASP A 54 4.34 -30.81 -11.54
C ASP A 54 4.62 -31.99 -10.56
N SER A 55 3.89 -32.08 -9.44
CA SER A 55 3.88 -33.24 -8.52
C SER A 55 2.87 -34.34 -8.83
N GLY A 56 2.07 -34.19 -9.90
CA GLY A 56 1.06 -35.17 -10.30
C GLY A 56 -0.30 -35.01 -9.61
N THR A 57 -0.49 -34.01 -8.73
CA THR A 57 -1.82 -33.73 -8.13
C THR A 57 -2.77 -33.17 -9.18
N SER A 58 -4.00 -33.70 -9.19
CA SER A 58 -5.06 -33.30 -10.12
C SER A 58 -5.79 -32.02 -9.69
N TYR A 59 -5.96 -31.07 -10.62
CA TYR A 59 -6.70 -29.83 -10.41
C TYR A 59 -7.56 -29.47 -11.62
N VAL A 60 -8.55 -28.61 -11.41
CA VAL A 60 -9.41 -28.04 -12.46
C VAL A 60 -9.39 -26.53 -12.40
N THR A 61 -9.80 -25.88 -13.49
CA THR A 61 -9.98 -24.42 -13.57
C THR A 61 -11.47 -24.12 -13.67
N LEU A 62 -12.05 -23.52 -12.63
CA LEU A 62 -13.49 -23.26 -12.50
C LEU A 62 -13.77 -21.76 -12.43
N ARG A 63 -14.93 -21.32 -12.93
CA ARG A 63 -15.31 -19.91 -12.90
C ARG A 63 -16.26 -19.63 -11.73
N PRO A 64 -15.93 -18.71 -10.80
CA PRO A 64 -16.87 -18.27 -9.76
C PRO A 64 -18.07 -17.50 -10.34
N LEU A 65 -19.25 -17.61 -9.74
CA LEU A 65 -20.46 -16.89 -10.22
C LEU A 65 -20.28 -15.36 -10.17
N GLY A 66 -20.78 -14.65 -11.19
CA GLY A 66 -20.82 -13.18 -11.21
C GLY A 66 -19.44 -12.52 -11.36
N SER A 67 -18.46 -13.30 -11.80
CA SER A 67 -17.11 -12.84 -12.06
C SER A 67 -16.93 -12.47 -13.53
N GLU A 68 -16.16 -11.40 -13.78
CA GLU A 68 -15.89 -10.92 -15.13
C GLU A 68 -15.17 -11.99 -15.98
N LEU A 69 -15.24 -11.88 -17.30
CA LEU A 69 -14.54 -12.82 -18.20
C LEU A 69 -13.02 -12.85 -17.86
N GLY A 70 -12.48 -14.00 -17.44
CA GLY A 70 -11.04 -14.19 -17.12
C GLY A 70 -10.68 -14.32 -15.64
N THR A 71 -11.66 -14.57 -14.76
CA THR A 71 -11.52 -14.77 -13.30
C THR A 71 -11.49 -16.25 -12.91
N GLU A 72 -11.04 -17.13 -13.80
CA GLU A 72 -11.02 -18.56 -13.49
C GLU A 72 -10.07 -18.89 -12.32
N VAL A 73 -10.50 -19.79 -11.45
CA VAL A 73 -9.80 -20.22 -10.24
C VAL A 73 -9.38 -21.68 -10.41
N CYS A 74 -8.11 -21.98 -10.14
CA CYS A 74 -7.65 -23.37 -10.06
C CYS A 74 -8.04 -23.95 -8.70
N ALA A 75 -8.71 -25.11 -8.70
CA ALA A 75 -9.11 -25.84 -7.50
C ALA A 75 -8.66 -27.30 -7.61
N PHE A 76 -8.10 -27.86 -6.53
CA PHE A 76 -7.68 -29.26 -6.49
C PHE A 76 -8.89 -30.19 -6.36
N ILE A 77 -8.86 -31.33 -7.04
CA ILE A 77 -10.03 -32.21 -7.15
C ILE A 77 -10.26 -32.95 -5.82
N ASP A 78 -9.21 -33.41 -5.17
CA ASP A 78 -9.25 -34.08 -3.85
C ASP A 78 -10.00 -33.25 -2.80
N GLU A 79 -9.70 -31.96 -2.68
CA GLU A 79 -10.37 -31.06 -1.74
C GLU A 79 -11.85 -30.86 -2.09
N LEU A 80 -12.17 -30.72 -3.38
CA LEU A 80 -13.55 -30.55 -3.83
C LEU A 80 -14.39 -31.80 -3.54
N VAL A 81 -13.84 -32.98 -3.78
CA VAL A 81 -14.50 -34.26 -3.49
C VAL A 81 -14.65 -34.45 -1.98
N ALA A 82 -13.60 -34.23 -1.19
CA ALA A 82 -13.65 -34.40 0.26
C ALA A 82 -14.66 -33.45 0.91
N LYS A 83 -14.71 -32.18 0.50
CA LYS A 83 -15.71 -31.21 0.98
C LYS A 83 -17.15 -31.62 0.64
N ALA A 84 -17.36 -32.27 -0.50
CA ALA A 84 -18.68 -32.69 -0.93
C ALA A 84 -19.14 -34.00 -0.26
N PHE A 85 -18.24 -34.97 -0.08
CA PHE A 85 -18.61 -36.35 0.27
C PHE A 85 -18.17 -36.79 1.68
N LEU A 86 -17.22 -36.11 2.32
CA LEU A 86 -16.68 -36.53 3.61
C LEU A 86 -17.03 -35.54 4.73
N ALA A 87 -17.67 -36.02 5.79
CA ALA A 87 -17.92 -35.23 6.99
C ALA A 87 -16.60 -34.84 7.66
N ASN A 88 -16.46 -33.57 8.05
CA ASN A 88 -15.29 -33.05 8.73
C ASN A 88 -15.63 -32.42 10.09
N PRO A 89 -16.17 -33.20 11.05
CA PRO A 89 -16.65 -32.68 12.32
C PRO A 89 -15.55 -32.07 13.19
N LYS A 90 -14.30 -32.46 12.97
CA LYS A 90 -13.13 -31.92 13.70
C LYS A 90 -12.39 -30.81 12.95
N ASN A 91 -12.96 -30.34 11.83
CA ASN A 91 -12.41 -29.25 11.00
C ASN A 91 -10.93 -29.45 10.61
N TYR A 92 -10.58 -30.70 10.30
CA TYR A 92 -9.27 -31.09 9.80
C TYR A 92 -8.95 -30.38 8.48
N LYS A 93 -7.71 -29.96 8.29
CA LYS A 93 -7.35 -29.03 7.21
C LYS A 93 -6.74 -29.71 5.98
N ARG A 94 -6.45 -31.01 6.05
CA ARG A 94 -5.78 -31.75 4.98
C ARG A 94 -6.57 -32.97 4.57
N VAL A 95 -6.62 -33.18 3.25
CA VAL A 95 -7.11 -34.40 2.61
C VAL A 95 -5.89 -35.24 2.23
N VAL A 96 -5.95 -36.55 2.48
CA VAL A 96 -4.89 -37.49 2.12
C VAL A 96 -5.49 -38.63 1.33
N HIS A 97 -4.81 -39.03 0.25
CA HIS A 97 -5.09 -40.22 -0.53
C HIS A 97 -4.65 -41.46 0.24
N ILE A 98 -5.57 -42.39 0.51
CA ILE A 98 -5.34 -43.58 1.33
C ILE A 98 -4.32 -44.52 0.66
N ASP A 99 -4.39 -44.64 -0.66
CA ASP A 99 -3.49 -45.45 -1.49
C ASP A 99 -2.17 -44.75 -1.89
N GLY A 100 -2.02 -43.47 -1.55
CA GLY A 100 -0.85 -42.66 -1.94
C GLY A 100 -0.85 -42.19 -3.40
N ASP A 101 -1.86 -42.51 -4.22
CA ASP A 101 -1.99 -42.04 -5.60
C ASP A 101 -2.75 -40.72 -5.67
N LEU A 102 -2.03 -39.64 -5.98
CA LEU A 102 -2.55 -38.26 -6.07
C LEU A 102 -3.54 -38.03 -7.24
N GLN A 103 -3.71 -39.02 -8.12
CA GLN A 103 -4.69 -38.99 -9.22
C GLN A 103 -5.97 -39.75 -8.86
N ASN A 104 -5.96 -40.62 -7.86
CA ASN A 104 -7.14 -41.37 -7.42
C ASN A 104 -8.03 -40.54 -6.48
N ASN A 105 -8.75 -39.57 -7.05
CA ASN A 105 -9.61 -38.64 -6.31
C ASN A 105 -11.00 -39.18 -5.96
N LYS A 106 -11.16 -40.51 -5.86
CA LYS A 106 -12.43 -41.11 -5.44
C LYS A 106 -12.71 -40.75 -3.98
N ALA A 107 -13.95 -40.41 -3.64
CA ALA A 107 -14.33 -40.08 -2.26
C ALA A 107 -13.97 -41.19 -1.27
N SER A 108 -14.06 -42.46 -1.69
CA SER A 108 -13.66 -43.62 -0.90
C SER A 108 -12.15 -43.74 -0.65
N ASN A 109 -11.33 -43.06 -1.46
CA ASN A 109 -9.88 -43.05 -1.37
C ASN A 109 -9.33 -41.82 -0.64
N LEU A 110 -10.20 -40.93 -0.14
CA LEU A 110 -9.81 -39.69 0.51
C LEU A 110 -10.18 -39.74 2.00
N ARG A 111 -9.32 -39.18 2.85
CA ARG A 111 -9.64 -38.98 4.28
C ARG A 111 -9.09 -37.66 4.79
N TRP A 112 -9.77 -37.10 5.80
CA TRP A 112 -9.28 -35.96 6.54
C TRP A 112 -8.20 -36.39 7.55
N ASN A 113 -7.10 -35.63 7.68
CA ASN A 113 -5.98 -35.95 8.58
C ASN A 113 -5.56 -34.78 9.49
N THR A 114 -4.97 -35.10 10.64
CA THR A 114 -4.57 -34.20 11.75
C THR A 114 -3.11 -33.75 11.76
N ASP A 115 -2.27 -34.23 10.84
CA ASP A 115 -0.80 -34.10 10.89
C ASP A 115 -0.17 -34.71 12.15
N VAL A 116 0.34 -35.95 12.04
CA VAL A 116 1.70 -36.41 12.39
C VAL A 116 1.82 -37.84 11.84
N VAL A 117 2.88 -38.07 11.05
CA VAL A 117 3.46 -39.31 10.49
C VAL A 117 2.69 -40.62 10.69
N GLU A 118 2.23 -41.21 9.59
CA GLU A 118 2.36 -42.65 9.36
C GLU A 118 2.86 -42.87 7.92
N ALA A 119 3.98 -43.57 7.80
CA ALA A 119 4.59 -43.95 6.54
C ALA A 119 3.77 -45.04 5.87
N VAL A 120 3.46 -44.86 4.58
CA VAL A 120 3.16 -45.98 3.68
C VAL A 120 4.00 -45.81 2.41
N SER A 121 4.63 -46.90 2.01
CA SER A 121 5.78 -47.04 1.13
C SER A 121 5.44 -47.00 -0.37
N SER A 122 6.47 -46.67 -1.18
CA SER A 122 6.79 -47.17 -2.56
C SER A 122 5.76 -46.94 -3.69
N GLN A 123 6.02 -46.45 -4.91
CA GLN A 123 7.18 -46.13 -5.77
C GLN A 123 6.70 -45.13 -6.88
N PRO A 124 7.58 -44.44 -7.64
CA PRO A 124 7.14 -43.51 -8.68
C PRO A 124 6.77 -44.23 -9.98
N VAL A 125 5.52 -44.07 -10.44
CA VAL A 125 5.09 -44.47 -11.79
C VAL A 125 5.39 -43.33 -12.76
N ILE A 126 6.23 -43.63 -13.75
CA ILE A 126 6.59 -42.76 -14.87
C ILE A 126 5.37 -42.66 -15.81
N ALA A 127 4.88 -41.44 -16.10
CA ALA A 127 3.87 -41.22 -17.14
C ALA A 127 4.33 -40.14 -18.14
N ASN A 128 4.31 -40.53 -19.42
CA ASN A 128 4.85 -39.83 -20.58
C ASN A 128 4.13 -38.52 -20.92
N LYS A 129 4.87 -37.58 -21.53
CA LYS A 129 4.37 -36.35 -22.18
C LYS A 129 3.35 -36.66 -23.28
N PRO A 130 2.25 -35.90 -23.42
CA PRO A 130 1.56 -35.74 -24.68
C PRO A 130 1.99 -34.45 -25.40
N GLU A 131 2.09 -34.58 -26.71
CA GLU A 131 2.55 -33.64 -27.73
C GLU A 131 1.68 -32.37 -27.87
N GLU A 132 2.30 -31.37 -28.48
CA GLU A 132 1.80 -30.03 -28.79
C GLU A 132 0.53 -30.05 -29.66
N LEU A 133 -0.44 -29.20 -29.33
CA LEU A 133 -1.50 -28.77 -30.25
C LEU A 133 -1.65 -27.24 -30.19
N CYS A 134 -1.31 -26.61 -31.32
CA CYS A 134 -1.29 -25.17 -31.54
C CYS A 134 -2.69 -24.53 -31.51
N ILE A 135 -2.80 -23.33 -30.94
CA ILE A 135 -3.96 -22.43 -31.08
C ILE A 135 -3.53 -21.25 -31.97
N PRO A 136 -4.35 -20.75 -32.92
CA PRO A 136 -3.89 -19.75 -33.89
C PRO A 136 -3.69 -18.37 -33.27
N VAL A 137 -2.54 -17.74 -33.53
CA VAL A 137 -2.23 -16.36 -33.14
C VAL A 137 -2.59 -15.41 -34.29
N LYS A 138 -3.40 -14.38 -34.04
CA LYS A 138 -3.67 -13.32 -35.03
C LYS A 138 -2.41 -12.48 -35.27
N ILE A 139 -2.01 -12.39 -36.52
CA ILE A 139 -0.81 -11.70 -37.01
C ILE A 139 -1.25 -10.37 -37.64
N ASN A 140 -0.49 -9.28 -37.43
CA ASN A 140 -0.71 -8.05 -38.18
C ASN A 140 -0.05 -8.11 -39.58
N GLN A 141 -0.29 -7.11 -40.42
CA GLN A 141 0.24 -7.00 -41.80
C GLN A 141 1.77 -6.97 -41.91
N SER A 142 2.49 -7.00 -40.78
CA SER A 142 3.96 -7.03 -40.70
C SER A 142 4.52 -8.30 -40.05
N GLY A 143 3.70 -9.35 -39.88
CA GLY A 143 4.17 -10.64 -39.36
C GLY A 143 4.38 -10.68 -37.84
N LYS A 144 3.98 -9.65 -37.07
CA LYS A 144 4.21 -9.58 -35.62
C LYS A 144 2.96 -9.94 -34.81
N PRO A 145 3.10 -10.73 -33.72
CA PRO A 145 2.00 -11.00 -32.80
C PRO A 145 1.54 -9.72 -32.09
N VAL A 146 0.25 -9.39 -32.18
CA VAL A 146 -0.33 -8.26 -31.45
C VAL A 146 -0.75 -8.74 -30.05
N VAL A 147 0.14 -8.61 -29.07
CA VAL A 147 -0.18 -8.88 -27.66
C VAL A 147 -0.70 -7.59 -27.01
N GLY A 148 -2.00 -7.35 -27.08
CA GLY A 148 -2.65 -6.42 -26.16
C GLY A 148 -2.47 -6.95 -24.73
N ARG A 149 -1.64 -6.28 -23.91
CA ARG A 149 -1.45 -6.67 -22.50
C ARG A 149 -2.78 -6.54 -21.75
N ARG A 150 -3.45 -7.67 -21.49
CA ARG A 150 -4.56 -7.75 -20.53
C ARG A 150 -4.05 -7.26 -19.17
N LYS A 151 -4.74 -6.29 -18.55
CA LYS A 151 -4.43 -5.87 -17.18
C LYS A 151 -4.82 -7.01 -16.23
N VAL A 152 -3.83 -7.59 -15.55
CA VAL A 152 -4.06 -8.63 -14.54
C VAL A 152 -4.45 -7.95 -13.23
N ALA A 153 -5.57 -8.35 -12.62
CA ALA A 153 -6.08 -7.77 -11.37
C ALA A 153 -5.10 -7.90 -10.19
N ILE A 154 -4.31 -8.99 -10.17
CA ILE A 154 -3.18 -9.18 -9.25
C ILE A 154 -1.96 -9.77 -9.95
N SER A 155 -0.78 -9.23 -9.66
CA SER A 155 0.50 -9.80 -10.09
C SER A 155 1.34 -10.14 -8.86
N ILE A 156 1.81 -11.38 -8.78
CA ILE A 156 2.71 -11.85 -7.71
C ILE A 156 4.08 -12.17 -8.33
N ARG A 157 5.16 -11.71 -7.69
CA ARG A 157 6.54 -11.92 -8.15
C ARG A 157 7.44 -12.32 -6.98
N PHE A 158 8.16 -13.42 -7.14
CA PHE A 158 9.24 -13.83 -6.23
C PHE A 158 10.58 -13.30 -6.72
N ARG A 159 11.41 -12.80 -5.81
CA ARG A 159 12.78 -12.35 -6.11
C ARG A 159 13.71 -12.58 -4.93
N LEU A 160 14.98 -12.86 -5.21
CA LEU A 160 16.00 -12.95 -4.16
C LEU A 160 16.41 -11.56 -3.66
N ARG A 161 16.77 -11.48 -2.37
CA ARG A 161 17.41 -10.31 -1.78
C ARG A 161 18.74 -10.71 -1.12
N PRO A 162 19.78 -9.87 -1.18
CA PRO A 162 21.00 -10.12 -0.41
C PRO A 162 20.70 -10.01 1.09
N VAL A 163 21.35 -10.87 1.89
CA VAL A 163 21.32 -10.79 3.36
C VAL A 163 22.04 -9.50 3.78
N VAL A 164 21.38 -8.67 4.59
CA VAL A 164 21.94 -7.40 5.08
C VAL A 164 22.42 -7.59 6.51
N SER A 165 23.71 -7.35 6.76
CA SER A 165 24.32 -7.35 8.10
C SER A 165 23.48 -6.55 9.11
N GLY A 166 23.23 -7.11 10.30
CA GLY A 166 22.52 -6.44 11.40
C GLY A 166 20.97 -6.56 11.46
N LYS A 167 20.30 -7.41 10.67
CA LYS A 167 18.85 -7.72 10.83
C LYS A 167 18.62 -9.18 11.27
N GLY A 168 17.61 -9.46 12.08
CA GLY A 168 17.36 -10.76 12.72
C GLY A 168 16.98 -11.96 11.83
N TYR A 169 17.40 -12.02 10.57
CA TYR A 169 17.10 -13.13 9.63
C TYR A 169 18.39 -13.65 8.95
N HIS A 170 19.42 -13.94 9.75
CA HIS A 170 20.75 -14.39 9.27
C HIS A 170 20.90 -15.90 9.12
N TYR A 171 19.84 -16.69 9.36
CA TYR A 171 19.91 -18.14 9.41
C TYR A 171 19.44 -18.80 8.11
N THR A 172 20.10 -19.90 7.73
CA THR A 172 19.70 -20.74 6.60
C THR A 172 18.45 -21.53 6.98
N HIS A 173 17.39 -21.38 6.20
CA HIS A 173 16.11 -22.04 6.44
C HIS A 173 16.30 -23.56 6.28
N PRO A 174 15.71 -24.43 7.13
CA PRO A 174 15.89 -25.87 7.06
C PRO A 174 15.62 -26.47 5.67
N ILE A 175 14.65 -25.91 4.94
CA ILE A 175 14.35 -26.32 3.57
C ILE A 175 15.53 -26.17 2.59
N GLN A 176 16.35 -25.11 2.73
CA GLN A 176 17.56 -24.95 1.93
C GLN A 176 18.57 -26.03 2.32
N THR A 177 18.75 -26.28 3.61
CA THR A 177 19.64 -27.33 4.11
C THR A 177 19.21 -28.72 3.63
N THR A 178 17.92 -29.02 3.58
CA THR A 178 17.37 -30.27 3.05
C THR A 178 17.63 -30.40 1.55
N ILE A 179 17.38 -29.35 0.78
CA ILE A 179 17.67 -29.32 -0.66
C ILE A 179 19.17 -29.51 -0.90
N ASP A 180 20.03 -28.76 -0.21
CA ASP A 180 21.50 -28.83 -0.34
C ASP A 180 21.99 -30.26 0.00
N LYS A 181 21.49 -30.87 1.09
CA LYS A 181 21.79 -32.26 1.46
C LYS A 181 21.33 -33.26 0.40
N SER A 182 20.11 -33.10 -0.12
CA SER A 182 19.54 -33.98 -1.14
C SER A 182 20.34 -33.95 -2.46
N LEU A 183 20.97 -32.81 -2.74
CA LEU A 183 21.82 -32.60 -3.90
C LEU A 183 23.31 -32.94 -3.63
N GLY A 184 23.67 -33.34 -2.40
CA GLY A 184 25.05 -33.60 -1.99
C GLY A 184 25.95 -32.36 -1.99
N GLN A 185 25.37 -31.16 -1.86
CA GLN A 185 26.08 -29.89 -1.96
C GLN A 185 26.55 -29.36 -0.61
N LYS A 186 27.68 -28.63 -0.59
CA LYS A 186 28.14 -27.92 0.60
C LYS A 186 27.21 -26.74 0.91
N PRO A 187 26.98 -26.40 2.20
CA PRO A 187 26.12 -25.30 2.59
C PRO A 187 26.47 -24.00 1.87
N SER A 188 25.48 -23.42 1.19
CA SER A 188 25.62 -22.20 0.39
C SER A 188 25.16 -20.96 1.17
N LEU A 189 25.59 -19.77 0.73
CA LEU A 189 25.14 -18.49 1.31
C LEU A 189 23.62 -18.37 1.15
N PRO A 190 22.84 -18.20 2.24
CA PRO A 190 21.39 -18.15 2.16
C PRO A 190 20.93 -16.90 1.41
N ALA A 191 19.98 -17.05 0.49
CA ALA A 191 19.35 -15.93 -0.21
C ALA A 191 17.85 -15.86 0.12
N PRO A 192 17.40 -14.88 0.93
CA PRO A 192 15.99 -14.70 1.25
C PRO A 192 15.11 -14.45 0.02
N ILE A 193 13.94 -15.07 0.00
CA ILE A 193 12.90 -14.84 -1.03
C ILE A 193 11.96 -13.72 -0.59
N GLN A 194 11.82 -12.71 -1.44
CA GLN A 194 10.84 -11.63 -1.28
C GLN A 194 9.68 -11.79 -2.25
N ILE A 195 8.46 -11.71 -1.72
CA ILE A 195 7.20 -11.61 -2.45
C ILE A 195 6.91 -10.15 -2.75
N ARG A 196 6.59 -9.85 -4.01
CA ARG A 196 6.01 -8.57 -4.45
C ARG A 196 4.64 -8.80 -5.05
N ILE A 197 3.67 -8.05 -4.55
CA ILE A 197 2.31 -8.08 -5.06
C ILE A 197 1.95 -6.74 -5.69
N THR A 198 1.17 -6.79 -6.76
CA THR A 198 0.54 -5.64 -7.40
C THR A 198 -0.95 -5.93 -7.43
N VAL A 199 -1.80 -5.01 -6.95
CA VAL A 199 -3.26 -5.13 -6.98
C VAL A 199 -3.81 -3.92 -7.73
N GLU A 200 -4.59 -4.15 -8.79
CA GLU A 200 -5.20 -3.09 -9.62
C GLU A 200 -4.22 -1.98 -10.06
N GLY A 201 -2.98 -2.37 -10.38
CA GLY A 201 -1.93 -1.46 -10.86
C GLY A 201 -1.11 -0.74 -9.76
N GLN A 202 -1.42 -0.93 -8.48
CA GLN A 202 -0.59 -0.45 -7.37
C GLN A 202 0.34 -1.55 -6.87
N GLU A 203 1.63 -1.27 -6.64
CA GLU A 203 2.66 -2.25 -6.24
C GLU A 203 3.17 -2.01 -4.81
N ASP A 204 3.43 -3.09 -4.04
CA ASP A 204 4.03 -3.02 -2.70
C ASP A 204 5.55 -2.83 -2.73
N GLY A 205 6.12 -2.37 -1.60
CA GLY A 205 7.56 -2.48 -1.30
C GLY A 205 8.07 -3.94 -1.24
N GLY A 206 7.16 -4.90 -1.06
CA GLY A 206 7.40 -6.34 -0.97
C GLY A 206 7.67 -6.79 0.47
N PHE A 207 7.52 -8.10 0.71
CA PHE A 207 7.72 -8.72 2.02
C PHE A 207 8.35 -10.10 1.88
N TYR A 208 8.98 -10.61 2.92
CA TYR A 208 9.68 -11.90 2.85
C TYR A 208 8.70 -13.07 2.92
N LEU A 209 8.97 -14.10 2.12
CA LEU A 209 8.32 -15.40 2.23
C LEU A 209 8.78 -16.04 3.55
N ARG A 210 7.84 -16.56 4.32
CA ARG A 210 8.09 -17.22 5.60
C ARG A 210 7.47 -18.60 5.60
N TRP A 211 8.13 -19.62 6.15
CA TRP A 211 7.57 -20.97 6.33
C TRP A 211 7.99 -21.55 7.68
N PRO A 212 7.23 -22.49 8.27
CA PRO A 212 7.65 -23.19 9.47
C PRO A 212 8.98 -23.95 9.26
N GLU A 213 9.82 -24.02 10.29
CA GLU A 213 11.12 -24.68 10.21
C GLU A 213 11.01 -26.20 10.04
N PHE A 214 10.04 -26.83 10.72
CA PHE A 214 9.95 -28.30 10.84
C PHE A 214 8.66 -28.91 10.28
N GLU A 215 7.79 -28.10 9.67
CA GLU A 215 6.51 -28.55 9.15
C GLU A 215 6.32 -28.14 7.69
N LYS A 216 5.53 -28.92 6.94
CA LYS A 216 5.13 -28.51 5.58
C LYS A 216 4.33 -27.22 5.65
N PRO A 217 4.69 -26.19 4.86
CA PRO A 217 4.03 -24.90 4.93
C PRO A 217 2.54 -25.02 4.62
N ASN A 218 1.71 -24.35 5.41
CA ASN A 218 0.29 -24.20 5.14
C ASN A 218 0.02 -22.77 4.65
N PRO A 219 -0.25 -22.56 3.36
CA PRO A 219 -0.49 -21.23 2.81
C PRO A 219 -1.70 -20.50 3.39
N LEU A 220 -2.56 -21.18 4.15
CA LEU A 220 -3.84 -20.66 4.69
C LEU A 220 -3.79 -20.34 6.20
N LEU A 221 -2.63 -20.45 6.86
CA LEU A 221 -2.45 -20.14 8.29
C LEU A 221 -1.58 -18.89 8.51
N PRO A 222 -1.70 -18.19 9.66
CA PRO A 222 -0.86 -17.04 9.99
C PRO A 222 0.63 -17.41 9.91
N TRP A 223 1.44 -16.58 9.26
CA TRP A 223 2.83 -16.91 8.92
C TRP A 223 3.77 -16.50 10.06
N ASP A 224 3.89 -17.36 11.07
CA ASP A 224 4.80 -17.24 12.23
C ASP A 224 6.19 -17.89 12.00
N GLY A 225 6.41 -18.45 10.82
CA GLY A 225 7.66 -19.15 10.48
C GLY A 225 8.86 -18.26 10.11
N GLU A 226 9.98 -18.93 9.84
CA GLU A 226 11.25 -18.30 9.49
C GLU A 226 11.32 -17.86 8.02
N VAL A 227 12.19 -16.90 7.74
CA VAL A 227 12.37 -16.39 6.37
C VAL A 227 12.93 -17.48 5.47
N VAL A 228 12.19 -17.80 4.41
CA VAL A 228 12.61 -18.83 3.45
C VAL A 228 13.82 -18.32 2.66
N THR A 229 14.88 -19.10 2.72
CA THR A 229 16.12 -18.89 2.00
C THR A 229 16.35 -20.05 1.02
N VAL A 230 17.10 -19.77 -0.05
CA VAL A 230 17.50 -20.77 -1.06
C VAL A 230 18.93 -20.51 -1.52
N ASP A 231 19.56 -21.52 -2.14
CA ASP A 231 20.81 -21.29 -2.85
C ASP A 231 20.56 -20.38 -4.07
N ARG A 232 21.27 -19.25 -4.10
CA ARG A 232 21.26 -18.30 -5.21
C ARG A 232 21.58 -18.96 -6.56
N LYS A 233 22.40 -20.02 -6.59
CA LYS A 233 22.78 -20.72 -7.82
C LYS A 233 21.62 -21.54 -8.41
N LEU A 234 20.75 -22.06 -7.55
CA LEU A 234 19.60 -22.88 -7.95
C LEU A 234 18.39 -22.02 -8.37
N TRP A 235 18.35 -20.74 -8.02
CA TRP A 235 17.25 -19.85 -8.38
C TRP A 235 17.25 -19.42 -9.85
N ASP A 236 16.12 -19.59 -10.53
CA ASP A 236 15.84 -18.97 -11.82
C ASP A 236 15.06 -17.67 -11.63
N GLN A 237 15.70 -16.53 -11.92
CA GLN A 237 15.04 -15.23 -11.76
C GLN A 237 13.99 -14.92 -12.83
N LYS A 238 14.08 -15.55 -14.01
CA LYS A 238 13.13 -15.37 -15.11
C LYS A 238 11.86 -16.18 -14.85
N GLU A 239 12.03 -17.44 -14.48
CA GLU A 239 10.94 -18.38 -14.16
C GLU A 239 10.45 -18.25 -12.71
N ARG A 240 11.20 -17.55 -11.85
CA ARG A 240 10.88 -17.28 -10.43
C ARG A 240 10.67 -18.55 -9.59
N LYS A 241 11.49 -19.56 -9.86
CA LYS A 241 11.44 -20.89 -9.24
C LYS A 241 12.84 -21.50 -9.15
N LEU A 242 13.00 -22.60 -8.41
CA LEU A 242 14.25 -23.36 -8.37
C LEU A 242 14.42 -24.24 -9.63
N LYS A 243 15.66 -24.33 -10.11
CA LYS A 243 16.06 -25.15 -11.27
C LYS A 243 16.42 -26.56 -10.80
N GLY A 244 15.80 -27.56 -11.41
CA GLY A 244 16.15 -28.96 -11.18
C GLY A 244 14.93 -29.87 -11.26
N ARG A 245 15.18 -31.17 -11.29
CA ARG A 245 14.14 -32.23 -11.32
C ARG A 245 14.11 -33.06 -10.04
N HIS A 246 14.87 -32.66 -9.02
CA HIS A 246 14.89 -33.34 -7.74
C HIS A 246 13.53 -33.20 -7.05
N SER A 247 13.07 -34.25 -6.36
CA SER A 247 11.76 -34.27 -5.68
C SER A 247 11.57 -33.06 -4.74
N GLU A 248 12.60 -32.74 -3.96
CA GLU A 248 12.62 -31.57 -3.04
C GLU A 248 12.48 -30.23 -3.77
N ILE A 249 13.09 -30.10 -4.96
CA ILE A 249 12.99 -28.88 -5.78
C ILE A 249 11.59 -28.73 -6.37
N ILE A 250 10.99 -29.83 -6.82
CA ILE A 250 9.63 -29.86 -7.35
C ILE A 250 8.64 -29.49 -6.24
N ALA A 251 8.76 -30.14 -5.08
CA ALA A 251 7.94 -29.86 -3.91
C ALA A 251 8.03 -28.39 -3.48
N PHE A 252 9.25 -27.83 -3.45
CA PHE A 252 9.47 -26.40 -3.16
C PHE A 252 8.75 -25.48 -4.16
N ASN A 253 8.85 -25.78 -5.45
CA ASN A 253 8.21 -25.00 -6.50
C ASN A 253 6.67 -25.09 -6.43
N ASP A 254 6.13 -26.24 -6.06
CA ASP A 254 4.69 -26.40 -5.82
C ASP A 254 4.21 -25.55 -4.65
N GLU A 255 5.00 -25.44 -3.56
CA GLU A 255 4.66 -24.57 -2.43
C GLU A 255 4.71 -23.08 -2.80
N LEU A 256 5.63 -22.66 -3.67
CA LEU A 256 5.60 -21.31 -4.25
C LEU A 256 4.33 -21.08 -5.07
N ARG A 257 3.88 -22.09 -5.83
CA ARG A 257 2.66 -22.00 -6.62
C ARG A 257 1.41 -21.92 -5.74
N LYS A 258 1.33 -22.73 -4.67
CA LYS A 258 0.25 -22.66 -3.68
C LYS A 258 0.21 -21.31 -2.99
N THR A 259 1.37 -20.74 -2.67
CA THR A 259 1.50 -19.38 -2.13
C THR A 259 0.92 -18.33 -3.08
N GLU A 260 1.23 -18.44 -4.37
CA GLU A 260 0.66 -17.55 -5.40
C GLU A 260 -0.87 -17.67 -5.47
N LEU A 261 -1.40 -18.90 -5.47
CA LEU A 261 -2.82 -19.18 -5.52
C LEU A 261 -3.55 -18.65 -4.28
N CYS A 262 -2.95 -18.78 -3.09
CA CYS A 262 -3.49 -18.23 -1.86
C CYS A 262 -3.67 -16.70 -1.95
N LEU A 263 -2.63 -15.98 -2.38
CA LEU A 263 -2.70 -14.52 -2.55
C LEU A 263 -3.78 -14.09 -3.56
N ARG A 264 -3.97 -14.85 -4.64
CA ARG A 264 -5.05 -14.62 -5.61
C ARG A 264 -6.43 -14.87 -4.98
N ASN A 265 -6.57 -15.93 -4.21
CA ASN A 265 -7.82 -16.29 -3.53
C ASN A 265 -8.19 -15.24 -2.46
N ILE A 266 -7.21 -14.76 -1.69
CA ILE A 266 -7.42 -13.65 -0.73
C ILE A 266 -7.99 -12.42 -1.43
N LEU A 267 -7.43 -12.02 -2.58
CA LEU A 267 -7.99 -10.88 -3.32
C LEU A 267 -9.43 -11.14 -3.77
N LEU A 268 -9.74 -12.35 -4.24
CA LEU A 268 -11.10 -12.72 -4.65
C LEU A 268 -12.08 -12.63 -3.47
N ILE A 269 -11.72 -13.22 -2.34
CA ILE A 269 -12.53 -13.23 -1.11
C ILE A 269 -12.69 -11.79 -0.58
N GLN A 270 -11.65 -10.97 -0.57
CA GLN A 270 -11.76 -9.56 -0.19
C GLN A 270 -12.68 -8.79 -1.14
N LYS A 271 -12.59 -9.03 -2.46
CA LYS A 271 -13.53 -8.42 -3.44
C LYS A 271 -14.98 -8.82 -3.13
N GLN A 272 -15.22 -10.07 -2.72
CA GLN A 272 -16.56 -10.52 -2.32
C GLN A 272 -17.00 -9.88 -0.99
N ARG A 273 -16.16 -9.86 0.05
CA ARG A 273 -16.47 -9.22 1.33
C ARG A 273 -16.76 -7.73 1.16
N HIS A 274 -16.01 -7.06 0.29
CA HIS A 274 -16.23 -5.65 -0.05
C HIS A 274 -17.55 -5.44 -0.79
N LYS A 275 -17.85 -6.25 -1.82
CA LYS A 275 -19.16 -6.21 -2.51
C LYS A 275 -20.33 -6.47 -1.56
N SER A 276 -20.13 -7.27 -0.53
CA SER A 276 -21.14 -7.56 0.50
C SER A 276 -21.16 -6.58 1.67
N GLY A 277 -20.28 -5.56 1.70
CA GLY A 277 -20.20 -4.57 2.79
C GLY A 277 -19.63 -5.08 4.12
N ILE A 278 -19.03 -6.28 4.13
CA ILE A 278 -18.50 -6.98 5.33
C ILE A 278 -16.97 -6.89 5.37
N GLY A 279 -16.33 -6.16 4.45
CA GLY A 279 -14.88 -5.97 4.43
C GLY A 279 -14.42 -4.74 3.64
N PRO A 280 -13.18 -4.28 3.88
CA PRO A 280 -12.63 -3.10 3.23
C PRO A 280 -12.38 -3.33 1.73
N LEU A 281 -12.29 -2.25 0.95
CA LEU A 281 -11.87 -2.30 -0.46
C LEU A 281 -10.51 -3.03 -0.58
N PRO A 282 -10.37 -4.01 -1.48
CA PRO A 282 -9.13 -4.76 -1.60
C PRO A 282 -8.00 -3.88 -2.13
N THR A 283 -6.91 -3.84 -1.38
CA THR A 283 -5.68 -3.14 -1.73
C THR A 283 -4.50 -4.08 -1.57
N VAL A 284 -3.35 -3.67 -2.10
CA VAL A 284 -2.05 -4.31 -1.83
C VAL A 284 -1.85 -4.57 -0.32
N ARG A 285 -2.21 -3.58 0.52
CA ARG A 285 -2.00 -3.68 1.97
C ARG A 285 -2.94 -4.68 2.62
N THR A 286 -4.22 -4.68 2.27
CA THR A 286 -5.19 -5.61 2.87
C THR A 286 -4.93 -7.04 2.45
N VAL A 287 -4.54 -7.28 1.19
CA VAL A 287 -4.16 -8.62 0.70
C VAL A 287 -2.90 -9.11 1.42
N LYS A 288 -1.90 -8.25 1.60
CA LYS A 288 -0.69 -8.56 2.37
C LYS A 288 -1.01 -8.86 3.83
N GLU A 289 -1.82 -8.03 4.47
CA GLU A 289 -2.21 -8.19 5.87
C GLU A 289 -2.89 -9.53 6.08
N GLU A 290 -3.96 -9.83 5.33
CA GLU A 290 -4.70 -11.08 5.43
C GLU A 290 -3.87 -12.30 5.08
N TYR A 291 -2.95 -12.17 4.12
CA TYR A 291 -1.95 -13.19 3.88
C TYR A 291 -1.13 -13.38 5.16
N THR A 292 -0.40 -12.36 5.63
CA THR A 292 0.54 -12.48 6.75
C THR A 292 -0.09 -12.91 8.07
N THR A 293 -1.32 -12.48 8.37
CA THR A 293 -1.99 -12.75 9.65
C THR A 293 -2.90 -13.96 9.59
N GLY A 294 -3.20 -14.51 8.41
CA GLY A 294 -4.21 -15.56 8.23
C GLY A 294 -5.63 -15.15 8.65
N GLN A 295 -5.84 -13.86 8.95
CA GLN A 295 -7.09 -13.31 9.43
C GLN A 295 -7.54 -12.19 8.49
N PRO A 296 -8.85 -12.04 8.23
CA PRO A 296 -9.37 -10.87 7.54
C PRO A 296 -8.80 -9.58 8.17
N PRO A 297 -8.46 -8.56 7.36
CA PRO A 297 -7.93 -7.32 7.90
C PRO A 297 -8.90 -6.75 8.91
N ALA A 298 -8.36 -6.19 10.01
CA ALA A 298 -9.18 -5.70 11.12
C ALA A 298 -10.19 -4.67 10.60
N TYR A 299 -11.44 -5.13 10.48
CA TYR A 299 -12.54 -4.33 10.01
C TYR A 299 -13.39 -4.01 11.24
N SER A 300 -13.22 -2.82 11.79
CA SER A 300 -14.15 -2.30 12.78
C SER A 300 -15.47 -2.06 12.08
N GLY A 301 -16.29 -3.11 12.03
CA GLY A 301 -17.70 -3.02 11.74
C GLY A 301 -18.38 -2.16 12.81
N ILE A 302 -18.22 -0.85 12.72
CA ILE A 302 -19.43 -0.06 12.72
C ILE A 302 -19.98 -0.37 11.34
N GLY A 303 -21.12 -1.06 11.27
CA GLY A 303 -21.72 -1.42 9.98
C GLY A 303 -21.54 -0.24 9.04
N HIS A 304 -21.15 -0.50 7.77
CA HIS A 304 -21.59 0.42 6.74
C HIS A 304 -23.06 0.63 7.09
N ALA A 305 -23.43 1.82 7.56
CA ALA A 305 -24.83 2.13 7.70
C ALA A 305 -25.37 1.75 6.33
N GLN A 306 -26.35 0.85 6.26
CA GLN A 306 -26.97 0.53 4.97
C GLN A 306 -27.57 1.84 4.51
N LEU A 307 -26.78 2.59 3.76
CA LEU A 307 -27.13 3.93 3.37
C LEU A 307 -28.24 3.76 2.35
N SER A 308 -29.30 4.48 2.58
CA SER A 308 -30.48 4.50 1.75
C SER A 308 -30.57 5.86 1.08
N SER A 309 -31.24 5.90 -0.07
CA SER A 309 -31.66 7.16 -0.69
C SER A 309 -32.56 8.01 0.20
N ARG A 310 -33.09 7.43 1.29
CA ARG A 310 -33.93 8.08 2.30
C ARG A 310 -33.15 8.68 3.47
N ASP A 311 -31.86 8.40 3.61
CA ASP A 311 -31.10 8.89 4.75
C ASP A 311 -30.89 10.40 4.73
N SER A 312 -30.97 11.00 5.91
CA SER A 312 -30.72 12.42 6.09
C SER A 312 -29.24 12.75 5.86
N LEU A 313 -28.98 13.96 5.36
CA LEU A 313 -27.61 14.42 5.11
C LEU A 313 -26.73 14.35 6.36
N LEU A 314 -27.28 14.60 7.55
CA LEU A 314 -26.53 14.51 8.81
C LEU A 314 -26.13 13.08 9.15
N ASN A 315 -27.02 12.10 8.93
CA ASN A 315 -26.73 10.70 9.17
C ASN A 315 -25.64 10.19 8.24
N VAL A 316 -25.72 10.53 6.94
CA VAL A 316 -24.70 10.17 5.96
C VAL A 316 -23.35 10.81 6.32
N TYR A 317 -23.34 12.10 6.68
CA TYR A 317 -22.11 12.79 7.08
C TYR A 317 -21.49 12.12 8.31
N GLN A 318 -22.29 11.77 9.32
CA GLN A 318 -21.82 11.09 10.52
C GLN A 318 -21.28 9.68 10.21
N ALA A 319 -21.94 8.93 9.33
CA ALA A 319 -21.44 7.65 8.83
C ALA A 319 -20.08 7.81 8.14
N TYR A 320 -19.90 8.86 7.33
CA TYR A 320 -18.62 9.16 6.70
C TYR A 320 -17.52 9.50 7.72
N CYS A 321 -17.83 10.29 8.76
CA CYS A 321 -16.88 10.54 9.85
C CYS A 321 -16.44 9.24 10.55
N LYS A 322 -17.37 8.32 10.80
CA LYS A 322 -17.06 6.99 11.37
C LYS A 322 -16.17 6.17 10.43
N PHE A 323 -16.45 6.20 9.13
CA PHE A 323 -15.58 5.59 8.11
C PHE A 323 -14.16 6.18 8.13
N LEU A 324 -14.00 7.50 8.28
CA LEU A 324 -12.67 8.12 8.40
C LEU A 324 -11.94 7.69 9.68
N LEU A 325 -12.66 7.49 10.79
CA LEU A 325 -12.10 7.01 12.06
C LEU A 325 -11.69 5.54 11.99
N SER A 326 -12.41 4.70 11.24
CA SER A 326 -12.05 3.29 11.06
C SER A 326 -10.74 3.09 10.32
N GLN A 327 -10.24 4.12 9.61
CA GLN A 327 -8.93 4.13 8.97
C GLN A 327 -7.75 4.28 9.96
N LYS A 328 -7.98 4.28 11.28
CA LYS A 328 -6.92 4.33 12.28
C LYS A 328 -5.92 3.18 12.08
N SER A 329 -4.64 3.45 12.28
CA SER A 329 -3.54 2.50 12.03
C SER A 329 -3.35 2.07 10.56
N THR A 330 -4.13 2.60 9.60
CA THR A 330 -3.93 2.36 8.16
C THR A 330 -3.09 3.46 7.51
N GLN A 331 -2.70 3.26 6.24
CA GLN A 331 -1.96 4.27 5.46
C GLN A 331 -2.83 5.50 5.16
N HIS A 332 -4.14 5.34 5.24
CA HIS A 332 -5.15 6.39 5.02
C HIS A 332 -5.56 7.09 6.32
N GLU A 333 -4.98 6.70 7.46
CA GLU A 333 -5.23 7.34 8.75
C GLU A 333 -4.96 8.85 8.66
N LEU A 334 -6.01 9.61 8.95
CA LEU A 334 -5.96 11.06 9.07
C LEU A 334 -5.39 11.46 10.44
N SER A 335 -4.68 12.60 10.48
CA SER A 335 -4.26 13.18 11.76
C SER A 335 -5.46 13.58 12.61
N ALA A 336 -5.34 13.55 13.95
CA ALA A 336 -6.37 14.04 14.88
C ALA A 336 -6.95 15.41 14.47
N ASN A 337 -6.08 16.40 14.23
CA ASN A 337 -6.50 17.74 13.79
C ASN A 337 -7.28 17.79 12.47
N THR A 338 -7.16 16.77 11.61
CA THR A 338 -7.96 16.66 10.38
C THR A 338 -9.32 16.03 10.68
N LEU A 339 -9.39 15.06 11.59
CA LEU A 339 -10.65 14.49 12.10
C LEU A 339 -11.47 15.54 12.86
N ASP A 340 -10.84 16.36 13.71
CA ASP A 340 -11.51 17.47 14.41
C ASP A 340 -12.17 18.44 13.41
N LYS A 341 -11.52 18.69 12.27
CA LYS A 341 -12.09 19.53 11.21
C LYS A 341 -13.30 18.90 10.52
N TRP A 342 -13.37 17.57 10.43
CA TRP A 342 -14.54 16.87 9.92
C TRP A 342 -15.72 17.02 10.87
N GLU A 343 -15.47 16.88 12.17
CA GLU A 343 -16.45 17.09 13.23
C GLU A 343 -16.94 18.54 13.29
N TYR A 344 -16.05 19.54 13.19
CA TYR A 344 -16.45 20.94 13.05
C TYR A 344 -17.34 21.15 11.82
N GLY A 345 -17.04 20.48 10.70
CA GLY A 345 -17.87 20.55 9.49
C GLY A 345 -19.28 20.01 9.70
N LEU A 346 -19.41 18.89 10.43
CA LEU A 346 -20.71 18.32 10.82
C LEU A 346 -21.50 19.30 11.71
N ASN A 347 -20.83 19.91 12.69
CA ASN A 347 -21.46 20.88 13.60
C ASN A 347 -21.95 22.13 12.86
N TYR A 348 -21.16 22.66 11.91
CA TYR A 348 -21.61 23.79 11.07
C TYR A 348 -22.81 23.42 10.21
N LEU A 349 -22.80 22.22 9.61
CA LEU A 349 -23.91 21.74 8.80
C LEU A 349 -25.17 21.58 9.64
N LYS A 350 -25.07 20.96 10.83
CA LYS A 350 -26.18 20.80 11.78
C LYS A 350 -26.79 22.15 12.17
N ARG A 351 -25.95 23.15 12.44
CA ARG A 351 -26.40 24.50 12.77
C ARG A 351 -27.13 25.15 11.58
N TYR A 352 -26.55 25.10 10.38
CA TYR A 352 -27.18 25.64 9.17
C TYR A 352 -28.55 25.01 8.90
N LEU A 353 -28.64 23.66 8.96
CA LEU A 353 -29.91 22.95 8.78
C LEU A 353 -30.95 23.31 9.85
N GLY A 354 -30.50 23.58 11.08
CA GLY A 354 -31.34 24.11 12.14
C GLY A 354 -31.89 25.50 11.84
N GLU A 355 -31.08 26.40 11.29
CA GLU A 355 -31.47 27.77 10.95
C GLU A 355 -32.45 27.84 9.77
N ILE A 356 -32.34 26.93 8.79
CA ILE A 356 -33.28 26.85 7.66
C ILE A 356 -34.48 25.93 7.92
N GLY A 357 -34.56 25.31 9.10
CA GLY A 357 -35.64 24.39 9.48
C GLY A 357 -35.64 23.03 8.74
N GLN A 358 -34.53 22.63 8.11
CA GLN A 358 -34.44 21.41 7.29
C GLN A 358 -33.51 20.35 7.91
N ARG A 359 -33.75 19.96 9.16
CA ARG A 359 -32.89 19.00 9.89
C ARG A 359 -32.87 17.60 9.27
N GLU A 360 -33.95 17.21 8.58
CA GLU A 360 -34.15 15.89 7.96
C GLU A 360 -33.99 15.90 6.43
N ILE A 361 -33.35 16.93 5.85
CA ILE A 361 -33.11 16.96 4.40
C ILE A 361 -32.37 15.69 3.96
N ARG A 362 -32.88 15.04 2.91
CA ARG A 362 -32.24 13.82 2.40
C ARG A 362 -30.94 14.19 1.70
N ALA A 363 -29.93 13.34 1.83
CA ALA A 363 -28.66 13.60 1.16
C ALA A 363 -28.79 13.64 -0.38
N THR A 364 -29.75 12.89 -0.93
CA THR A 364 -30.10 12.85 -2.36
C THR A 364 -30.75 14.15 -2.87
N GLU A 365 -31.32 14.98 -1.99
CA GLU A 365 -31.93 16.28 -2.32
C GLU A 365 -30.90 17.42 -2.33
N VAL A 366 -29.66 17.15 -1.92
CA VAL A 366 -28.58 18.13 -1.90
C VAL A 366 -28.11 18.43 -3.31
N ASN A 367 -28.41 19.64 -3.78
CA ASN A 367 -28.04 20.12 -5.10
C ASN A 367 -27.05 21.30 -5.05
N ARG A 368 -26.66 21.78 -6.24
CA ARG A 368 -25.78 22.97 -6.38
C ARG A 368 -26.29 24.20 -5.61
N ASN A 369 -27.61 24.43 -5.59
CA ASN A 369 -28.19 25.61 -4.92
C ASN A 369 -28.13 25.48 -3.40
N PHE A 370 -28.34 24.28 -2.85
CA PHE A 370 -28.12 24.03 -1.42
C PHE A 370 -26.69 24.41 -1.01
N LEU A 371 -25.69 23.93 -1.75
CA LEU A 371 -24.29 24.19 -1.47
C LEU A 371 -23.91 25.67 -1.61
N LYS A 372 -24.52 26.40 -2.57
CA LYS A 372 -24.35 27.86 -2.70
C LYS A 372 -24.89 28.60 -1.48
N ARG A 373 -26.11 28.27 -1.03
CA ARG A 373 -26.73 28.88 0.16
C ARG A 373 -25.95 28.56 1.43
N TYR A 374 -25.55 27.30 1.61
CA TYR A 374 -24.72 26.87 2.73
C TYR A 374 -23.39 27.64 2.78
N ARG A 375 -22.75 27.83 1.62
CA ARG A 375 -21.53 28.65 1.54
C ARG A 375 -21.76 30.11 1.93
N LEU A 376 -22.82 30.74 1.44
CA LEU A 376 -23.14 32.13 1.77
C LEU A 376 -23.35 32.28 3.28
N TRP A 377 -24.09 31.34 3.88
CA TRP A 377 -24.27 31.28 5.32
C TRP A 377 -22.95 31.12 6.09
N LEU A 378 -22.07 30.20 5.66
CA LEU A 378 -20.75 30.01 6.27
C LEU A 378 -19.94 31.31 6.31
N LEU A 379 -20.06 32.18 5.30
CA LEU A 379 -19.35 33.46 5.23
C LEU A 379 -19.93 34.54 6.15
N GLN A 380 -21.15 34.37 6.64
CA GLN A 380 -21.87 35.32 7.49
C GLN A 380 -21.82 34.97 8.98
N ILE A 381 -21.50 33.73 9.32
CA ILE A 381 -21.42 33.31 10.72
C ILE A 381 -20.10 33.71 11.39
N VAL A 382 -20.21 34.03 12.68
CA VAL A 382 -19.06 34.18 13.59
C VAL A 382 -18.55 32.79 13.97
N VAL A 383 -17.26 32.55 13.79
CA VAL A 383 -16.66 31.22 13.94
C VAL A 383 -15.30 31.24 14.61
N GLY A 384 -14.94 30.13 15.26
CA GLY A 384 -13.59 29.86 15.72
C GLY A 384 -13.50 29.54 17.21
N ASN A 385 -12.28 29.61 17.73
CA ASN A 385 -12.00 29.44 19.16
C ASN A 385 -12.56 30.63 19.98
N PRO A 386 -12.62 30.55 21.33
CA PRO A 386 -13.23 31.60 22.16
C PRO A 386 -12.72 33.02 21.86
N THR A 387 -11.43 33.18 21.56
CA THR A 387 -10.84 34.46 21.15
C THR A 387 -11.37 34.97 19.81
N GLN A 388 -11.57 34.09 18.84
CA GLN A 388 -12.12 34.46 17.53
C GLN A 388 -13.60 34.81 17.61
N LEU A 389 -14.35 34.11 18.47
CA LEU A 389 -15.75 34.43 18.77
C LEU A 389 -15.88 35.80 19.44
N TYR A 390 -15.03 36.10 20.43
CA TYR A 390 -14.96 37.41 21.07
C TYR A 390 -14.68 38.53 20.06
N LEU A 391 -13.74 38.31 19.14
CA LEU A 391 -13.41 39.26 18.07
C LEU A 391 -14.42 39.29 16.91
N LYS A 392 -15.56 38.58 17.03
CA LYS A 392 -16.62 38.48 16.01
C LYS A 392 -16.08 38.16 14.60
N LYS A 393 -15.05 37.30 14.50
CA LYS A 393 -14.42 37.01 13.21
C LYS A 393 -15.31 36.14 12.33
N LEU A 394 -15.52 36.60 11.11
CA LEU A 394 -16.23 35.86 10.05
C LEU A 394 -15.35 34.77 9.41
N MET A 395 -15.99 33.75 8.85
CA MET A 395 -15.29 32.68 8.13
C MET A 395 -14.65 33.19 6.84
N LYS A 396 -13.42 32.74 6.57
CA LYS A 396 -12.70 33.07 5.32
C LYS A 396 -13.25 32.28 4.13
N LYS A 397 -13.23 32.87 2.93
CA LYS A 397 -13.60 32.21 1.65
C LYS A 397 -13.02 30.80 1.47
N SER A 398 -11.72 30.62 1.74
CA SER A 398 -11.05 29.32 1.60
C SER A 398 -11.52 28.28 2.62
N THR A 399 -11.87 28.71 3.84
CA THR A 399 -12.37 27.83 4.89
C THR A 399 -13.82 27.42 4.60
N ALA A 400 -14.66 28.36 4.15
CA ALA A 400 -16.01 28.05 3.71
C ALA A 400 -15.99 27.06 2.53
N ALA A 401 -15.12 27.28 1.53
CA ALA A 401 -14.90 26.34 0.44
C ALA A 401 -14.47 24.94 0.91
N GLU A 402 -13.66 24.86 1.97
CA GLU A 402 -13.22 23.59 2.57
C GLU A 402 -14.40 22.83 3.20
N TYR A 403 -15.30 23.51 3.89
CA TYR A 403 -16.48 22.88 4.51
C TYR A 403 -17.54 22.46 3.48
N CYS A 404 -17.76 23.26 2.43
CA CYS A 404 -18.58 22.80 1.32
C CYS A 404 -17.95 21.58 0.62
N GLY A 405 -16.63 21.55 0.48
CA GLY A 405 -15.90 20.40 -0.05
C GLY A 405 -16.05 19.13 0.80
N LYS A 406 -16.24 19.26 2.12
CA LYS A 406 -16.56 18.11 2.98
C LYS A 406 -17.94 17.54 2.66
N VAL A 407 -18.94 18.39 2.44
CA VAL A 407 -20.27 17.96 1.99
C VAL A 407 -20.17 17.28 0.61
N GLN A 408 -19.38 17.80 -0.32
CA GLN A 408 -19.14 17.16 -1.62
C GLN A 408 -18.54 15.75 -1.47
N LYS A 409 -17.58 15.57 -0.56
CA LYS A 409 -17.01 14.25 -0.26
C LYS A 409 -18.02 13.28 0.36
N VAL A 410 -18.96 13.77 1.14
CA VAL A 410 -20.07 12.97 1.68
C VAL A 410 -21.04 12.54 0.57
N LEU A 411 -21.29 13.41 -0.42
CA LEU A 411 -22.07 13.04 -1.60
C LEU A 411 -21.33 12.05 -2.51
N GLU A 412 -20.02 12.21 -2.69
CA GLU A 412 -19.17 11.26 -3.41
C GLU A 412 -19.19 9.89 -2.72
N TYR A 413 -19.16 9.85 -1.39
CA TYR A 413 -19.32 8.61 -0.62
C TYR A 413 -20.67 7.91 -0.88
N LEU A 414 -21.77 8.65 -1.04
CA LEU A 414 -23.05 8.06 -1.45
C LEU A 414 -23.02 7.52 -2.88
N GLN A 415 -22.35 8.24 -3.78
CA GLN A 415 -22.18 7.80 -5.16
C GLN A 415 -21.38 6.48 -5.23
N ASP A 416 -20.34 6.35 -4.41
CA ASP A 416 -19.53 5.13 -4.28
C ASP A 416 -20.37 3.94 -3.76
N GLU A 417 -21.40 4.21 -2.94
CA GLU A 417 -22.40 3.23 -2.47
C GLU A 417 -23.56 3.01 -3.48
N ASN A 418 -23.40 3.46 -4.74
CA ASN A 418 -24.40 3.37 -5.82
C ASN A 418 -25.73 4.11 -5.55
N ILE A 419 -25.72 5.13 -4.70
CA ILE A 419 -26.89 5.99 -4.44
C ILE A 419 -26.81 7.23 -5.33
N ALA A 420 -27.85 7.46 -6.13
CA ALA A 420 -27.90 8.58 -7.05
C ALA A 420 -27.95 9.93 -6.30
N VAL A 421 -27.05 10.84 -6.67
CA VAL A 421 -26.90 12.20 -6.13
C VAL A 421 -26.63 13.21 -7.26
N ASP A 422 -26.81 14.51 -7.01
CA ASP A 422 -26.53 15.56 -8.01
C ASP A 422 -25.02 15.63 -8.33
N ALA A 423 -24.62 15.08 -9.47
CA ALA A 423 -23.23 15.13 -9.97
C ALA A 423 -22.71 16.57 -10.12
N GLY A 424 -23.61 17.53 -10.38
CA GLY A 424 -23.28 18.95 -10.41
C GLY A 424 -22.93 19.51 -9.03
N ALA A 425 -23.51 18.97 -7.95
CA ALA A 425 -23.15 19.34 -6.59
C ALA A 425 -21.74 18.84 -6.23
N ILE A 426 -21.39 17.61 -6.60
CA ILE A 426 -20.06 17.01 -6.38
C ILE A 426 -18.97 17.79 -7.14
N THR A 427 -19.20 18.12 -8.40
CA THR A 427 -18.20 18.75 -9.27
C THR A 427 -18.09 20.27 -9.13
N MET A 428 -19.02 20.91 -8.40
CA MET A 428 -19.05 22.37 -8.26
C MET A 428 -17.75 22.92 -7.67
N LYS A 429 -17.19 23.94 -8.32
CA LYS A 429 -15.98 24.62 -7.82
C LYS A 429 -16.36 25.82 -6.95
N PHE A 430 -15.58 25.98 -5.89
CA PHE A 430 -15.75 27.01 -4.90
C PHE A 430 -14.59 27.99 -4.96
N GLU A 431 -14.88 29.28 -5.14
CA GLU A 431 -13.85 30.33 -5.14
C GLU A 431 -13.09 30.28 -3.80
N ARG A 432 -11.76 30.31 -3.87
CA ARG A 432 -10.89 30.35 -2.70
C ARG A 432 -10.19 31.70 -2.65
N SER A 433 -9.80 32.14 -1.45
CA SER A 433 -8.97 33.35 -1.32
C SER A 433 -7.67 33.15 -2.10
N LYS A 434 -7.13 34.23 -2.69
CA LYS A 434 -5.79 34.22 -3.29
C LYS A 434 -4.79 33.61 -2.29
N GLY A 435 -3.87 32.79 -2.79
CA GLY A 435 -2.84 32.16 -1.96
C GLY A 435 -2.01 33.22 -1.26
N LYS A 436 -1.63 32.98 0.00
CA LYS A 436 -0.75 33.90 0.75
C LYS A 436 0.59 34.04 0.03
N SER A 437 1.13 35.25 0.02
CA SER A 437 2.52 35.48 -0.38
C SER A 437 3.46 34.64 0.46
N VAL A 438 4.46 34.06 -0.19
CA VAL A 438 5.48 33.24 0.47
C VAL A 438 6.66 34.16 0.73
N TYR A 439 7.01 34.32 2.01
CA TYR A 439 8.18 35.09 2.43
C TYR A 439 9.29 34.17 2.93
N TYR A 440 10.53 34.61 2.74
CA TYR A 440 11.77 34.10 3.30
C TYR A 440 12.71 35.28 3.57
N LEU A 441 13.79 35.05 4.30
CA LEU A 441 14.76 36.10 4.63
C LEU A 441 15.66 36.38 3.42
N ALA A 442 15.83 37.66 3.07
CA ALA A 442 16.83 38.11 2.11
C ALA A 442 18.25 38.05 2.72
N PRO A 443 19.33 38.07 1.90
CA PRO A 443 20.71 37.97 2.37
C PRO A 443 21.04 38.93 3.52
N GLU A 444 20.61 40.19 3.44
CA GLU A 444 20.89 41.22 4.45
C GLU A 444 20.19 40.94 5.80
N HIS A 445 19.07 40.21 5.75
CA HIS A 445 18.41 39.73 6.97
C HIS A 445 19.13 38.53 7.56
N ILE A 446 19.73 37.68 6.71
CA ILE A 446 20.54 36.53 7.15
C ILE A 446 21.82 37.01 7.82
N ASP A 447 22.54 37.94 7.19
CA ASP A 447 23.78 38.49 7.75
C ASP A 447 23.52 39.08 9.14
N ARG A 448 22.50 39.96 9.24
CA ARG A 448 22.06 40.51 10.53
C ARG A 448 21.64 39.43 11.51
N LEU A 449 20.93 38.38 11.09
CA LEU A 449 20.51 37.29 11.96
C LEU A 449 21.71 36.53 12.55
N PHE A 450 22.76 36.29 11.76
CA PHE A 450 23.94 35.54 12.20
C PHE A 450 24.85 36.36 13.10
N THR A 451 24.93 37.68 12.90
CA THR A 451 25.70 38.61 13.75
C THR A 451 24.90 39.17 14.94
N LEU A 452 23.59 38.90 15.04
CA LEU A 452 22.75 39.47 16.08
C LEU A 452 23.14 38.96 17.47
N GLU A 453 23.42 39.89 18.37
CA GLU A 453 23.51 39.64 19.81
C GLU A 453 22.20 40.05 20.49
N VAL A 454 21.70 39.19 21.37
CA VAL A 454 20.41 39.38 22.04
C VAL A 454 20.48 38.97 23.51
N ASP A 455 19.52 39.45 24.29
CA ASP A 455 19.39 39.08 25.69
C ASP A 455 19.16 37.56 25.91
N LYS A 456 19.30 37.14 27.16
CA LYS A 456 19.13 35.73 27.59
C LYS A 456 17.76 35.12 27.29
N PHE A 457 16.72 35.93 27.09
CA PHE A 457 15.36 35.46 26.81
C PHE A 457 15.11 35.27 25.31
N LEU A 458 15.84 35.95 24.45
CA LEU A 458 15.78 35.79 22.99
C LEU A 458 16.84 34.83 22.48
N SER A 459 17.98 34.71 23.16
CA SER A 459 19.12 33.88 22.75
C SER A 459 18.73 32.43 22.40
N PRO A 460 17.89 31.72 23.20
CA PRO A 460 17.42 30.40 22.82
C PRO A 460 16.65 30.39 21.50
N ALA A 461 15.71 31.33 21.31
CA ALA A 461 14.94 31.40 20.07
C ALA A 461 15.83 31.70 18.86
N LEU A 462 16.81 32.60 19.01
CA LEU A 462 17.77 32.93 17.97
C LEU A 462 18.59 31.71 17.52
N TRP A 463 19.11 30.95 18.48
CA TRP A 463 19.87 29.72 18.17
C TRP A 463 19.03 28.70 17.38
N TRP A 464 17.77 28.48 17.81
CA TRP A 464 16.85 27.58 17.11
C TRP A 464 16.45 28.10 15.72
N ILE A 465 16.35 29.42 15.54
CA ILE A 465 16.13 30.04 14.22
C ILE A 465 17.32 29.76 13.30
N LYS A 466 18.55 30.02 13.76
CA LYS A 466 19.79 29.75 12.99
C LYS A 466 19.85 28.28 12.55
N LEU A 467 19.58 27.35 13.48
CA LEU A 467 19.56 25.91 13.18
C LEU A 467 18.56 25.57 12.07
N MET A 468 17.33 26.10 12.14
CA MET A 468 16.31 25.82 11.12
C MET A 468 16.61 26.49 9.77
N CYS A 469 17.26 27.66 9.77
CA CYS A 469 17.71 28.33 8.55
C CYS A 469 18.86 27.58 7.85
N LEU A 470 19.72 26.88 8.60
CA LEU A 470 20.83 26.09 8.03
C LEU A 470 20.37 24.70 7.58
N THR A 471 19.50 24.05 8.36
CA THR A 471 19.10 22.65 8.11
C THR A 471 17.84 22.52 7.27
N GLY A 472 16.98 23.55 7.28
CA GLY A 472 15.64 23.47 6.72
C GLY A 472 14.70 22.54 7.49
N LEU A 473 15.04 22.03 8.69
CA LEU A 473 14.16 21.18 9.49
C LEU A 473 12.94 21.96 10.02
N ASP A 474 11.82 21.24 10.19
CA ASP A 474 10.65 21.81 10.87
C ASP A 474 10.94 21.85 12.36
N TYR A 475 10.33 22.76 13.13
CA TYR A 475 10.67 22.94 14.55
C TYR A 475 10.56 21.63 15.36
N LYS A 476 9.59 20.77 15.03
CA LYS A 476 9.45 19.44 15.64
C LYS A 476 10.62 18.51 15.27
N ASP A 477 10.99 18.46 14.00
CA ASP A 477 12.07 17.61 13.49
C ASP A 477 13.44 18.11 13.96
N ALA A 478 13.64 19.43 14.05
CA ALA A 478 14.85 20.05 14.60
C ALA A 478 15.03 19.68 16.08
N LYS A 479 13.97 19.69 16.88
CA LYS A 479 14.01 19.24 18.27
C LYS A 479 14.41 17.77 18.37
N LEU A 480 13.81 16.91 17.53
CA LEU A 480 14.12 15.48 17.50
C LEU A 480 15.58 15.24 17.15
N TYR A 481 16.09 15.93 16.14
CA TYR A 481 17.49 15.86 15.73
C TYR A 481 18.44 16.22 16.88
N ILE A 482 18.21 17.36 17.53
CA ILE A 482 19.06 17.82 18.65
C ILE A 482 19.02 16.87 19.85
N GLN A 483 17.88 16.22 20.11
CA GLN A 483 17.76 15.24 21.19
C GLN A 483 18.57 13.96 20.96
N ASN A 484 18.87 13.59 19.71
CA ASN A 484 19.62 12.37 19.39
C ASN A 484 20.46 12.54 18.11
N ARG A 485 21.46 13.42 18.16
CA ARG A 485 22.30 13.76 17.00
C ARG A 485 22.99 12.54 16.38
N GLN A 486 23.55 11.67 17.23
CA GLN A 486 24.29 10.47 16.81
C GLN A 486 23.42 9.51 15.97
N ALA A 487 22.11 9.43 16.25
CA ALA A 487 21.20 8.60 15.47
C ALA A 487 20.99 9.10 14.03
N TYR A 488 21.22 10.37 13.74
CA TYR A 488 20.91 10.99 12.45
C TYR A 488 22.15 11.42 11.66
N GLU A 489 23.28 11.70 12.31
CA GLU A 489 24.52 12.09 11.63
C GLU A 489 25.23 10.88 11.01
N ARG A 490 25.74 11.06 9.79
CA ARG A 490 26.44 10.04 9.01
C ARG A 490 27.65 10.67 8.34
N ASP A 491 28.81 10.05 8.46
CA ASP A 491 29.97 10.37 7.65
C ASP A 491 29.87 9.69 6.27
N GLY A 492 30.31 10.36 5.23
CA GLY A 492 30.32 9.86 3.85
C GLY A 492 31.49 10.43 3.07
N THR A 493 31.72 9.90 1.87
CA THR A 493 32.79 10.35 0.97
C THR A 493 32.65 11.82 0.57
N GLU A 494 31.41 12.30 0.49
CA GLU A 494 31.05 13.69 0.15
C GLU A 494 30.97 14.62 1.38
N GLY A 495 31.46 14.17 2.54
CA GLY A 495 31.35 14.87 3.82
C GLY A 495 30.22 14.39 4.72
N ARG A 496 30.10 15.02 5.89
CA ARG A 496 29.14 14.64 6.92
C ARG A 496 27.74 15.15 6.61
N LYS A 497 26.71 14.35 6.88
CA LYS A 497 25.31 14.70 6.63
C LYS A 497 24.37 14.22 7.72
N ILE A 498 23.23 14.87 7.84
CA ILE A 498 22.09 14.47 8.67
C ILE A 498 21.11 13.71 7.78
N VAL A 499 20.76 12.49 8.17
CA VAL A 499 19.71 11.67 7.54
C VAL A 499 18.58 11.49 8.54
N ILE A 500 17.44 12.14 8.28
CA ILE A 500 16.30 12.15 9.20
C ILE A 500 14.97 11.99 8.47
N THR A 501 14.13 11.09 8.98
CA THR A 501 12.77 10.87 8.50
C THR A 501 11.83 11.88 9.14
N ARG A 502 11.07 12.61 8.32
CA ARG A 502 10.15 13.64 8.83
C ARG A 502 9.09 13.05 9.74
N SER A 503 8.80 13.74 10.85
CA SER A 503 7.69 13.38 11.75
C SER A 503 6.31 13.54 11.11
N LYS A 504 6.22 14.29 10.00
CA LYS A 504 4.96 14.59 9.30
C LYS A 504 4.78 13.63 8.12
N LYS A 505 3.61 12.99 8.03
CA LYS A 505 3.21 12.17 6.87
C LYS A 505 3.44 12.93 5.54
N PRO A 506 3.98 12.29 4.50
CA PRO A 506 4.20 10.83 4.38
C PRO A 506 5.51 10.31 4.97
N CYS A 507 6.18 11.08 5.84
CA CYS A 507 7.41 10.67 6.51
C CYS A 507 8.57 10.43 5.54
N ASN A 508 8.77 11.38 4.62
CA ASN A 508 9.90 11.33 3.70
C ASN A 508 11.23 11.46 4.46
N GLU A 509 12.24 10.74 4.00
CA GLU A 509 13.62 10.91 4.43
C GLU A 509 14.19 12.23 3.89
N CYS A 510 14.96 12.93 4.72
CA CYS A 510 15.68 14.15 4.37
C CYS A 510 17.19 13.88 4.48
N HIS A 511 17.95 14.33 3.49
CA HIS A 511 19.42 14.32 3.52
C HIS A 511 19.91 15.77 3.56
N ILE A 512 20.53 16.18 4.66
CA ILE A 512 20.96 17.56 4.89
C ILE A 512 22.48 17.54 5.09
N TYR A 513 23.24 18.20 4.23
CA TYR A 513 24.69 18.28 4.37
C TYR A 513 25.08 19.19 5.53
N MET A 514 26.10 18.80 6.28
CA MET A 514 26.64 19.62 7.36
C MET A 514 27.69 20.55 6.79
N LEU A 515 27.26 21.80 6.58
CA LEU A 515 28.10 22.89 6.11
C LEU A 515 28.85 23.51 7.30
N PRO A 516 30.00 24.16 7.10
CA PRO A 516 30.85 24.66 8.19
C PRO A 516 30.09 25.53 9.21
N GLU A 517 29.14 26.35 8.74
CA GLU A 517 28.35 27.25 9.59
C GLU A 517 27.39 26.47 10.51
N LEU A 518 26.97 25.27 10.09
CA LEU A 518 26.16 24.38 10.92
C LEU A 518 27.02 23.70 11.99
N ASP A 519 28.23 23.24 11.65
CA ASP A 519 29.15 22.67 12.63
C ASP A 519 29.55 23.70 13.69
N GLU A 520 29.83 24.94 13.28
CA GLU A 520 30.09 26.05 14.19
C GLU A 520 28.91 26.29 15.15
N LEU A 521 27.68 26.39 14.62
CA LEU A 521 26.50 26.57 15.47
C LEU A 521 26.30 25.39 16.45
N LEU A 522 26.55 24.16 16.00
CA LEU A 522 26.36 22.94 16.78
C LEU A 522 27.47 22.71 17.82
N SER A 523 28.61 23.39 17.69
CA SER A 523 29.68 23.42 18.71
C SER A 523 29.34 24.32 19.90
N GLN A 524 28.39 25.25 19.74
CA GLN A 524 27.92 26.13 20.81
C GLN A 524 27.05 25.37 21.81
N LYS A 525 26.88 25.93 23.01
CA LYS A 525 25.97 25.39 24.03
C LYS A 525 24.53 25.39 23.53
N VAL A 526 23.95 24.20 23.35
CA VAL A 526 22.57 24.02 22.85
C VAL A 526 21.55 24.48 23.91
N PRO A 527 20.68 25.46 23.61
CA PRO A 527 19.68 25.94 24.54
C PRO A 527 18.41 25.08 24.55
N LYS A 528 17.70 25.08 25.69
CA LYS A 528 16.41 24.37 25.83
C LYS A 528 15.38 24.93 24.85
N ALA A 529 14.68 24.02 24.16
CA ALA A 529 13.63 24.39 23.21
C ALA A 529 12.40 24.98 23.91
N TYR A 530 11.86 26.07 23.37
CA TYR A 530 10.58 26.61 23.80
C TYR A 530 9.38 25.80 23.28
N VAL A 531 8.23 25.95 23.93
CA VAL A 531 6.94 25.54 23.36
C VAL A 531 6.69 26.36 22.09
N LEU A 532 6.17 25.75 21.03
CA LEU A 532 6.08 26.36 19.68
C LEU A 532 5.38 27.74 19.67
N GLY A 533 4.32 27.91 20.47
CA GLY A 533 3.61 29.20 20.57
C GLY A 533 4.51 30.31 21.13
N TYR A 534 5.26 30.00 22.20
CA TYR A 534 6.21 30.93 22.80
C TYR A 534 7.43 31.16 21.90
N PHE A 535 7.94 30.11 21.26
CA PHE A 535 8.99 30.21 20.23
C PHE A 535 8.60 31.19 19.12
N ASN A 536 7.39 31.06 18.55
CA ASN A 536 6.92 31.96 17.49
C ASN A 536 6.72 33.39 17.98
N LYS A 537 6.34 33.60 19.26
CA LYS A 537 6.29 34.94 19.86
C LYS A 537 7.68 35.58 19.87
N LYS A 538 8.68 34.86 20.37
CA LYS A 538 10.09 35.34 20.39
C LYS A 538 10.69 35.49 19.00
N SER A 539 10.33 34.63 18.07
CA SER A 539 10.75 34.72 16.67
C SER A 539 10.27 36.02 16.01
N ARG A 540 9.05 36.48 16.34
CA ARG A 540 8.54 37.79 15.87
C ARG A 540 9.28 38.98 16.49
N GLU A 541 9.76 38.86 17.72
CA GLU A 541 10.61 39.89 18.35
C GLU A 541 11.96 39.98 17.62
N ILE A 542 12.60 38.84 17.37
CA ILE A 542 13.87 38.75 16.60
C ILE A 542 13.71 39.27 15.17
N ALA A 543 12.58 38.96 14.52
CA ALA A 543 12.29 39.44 13.16
C ALA A 543 12.32 40.96 13.06
N LYS A 544 11.81 41.68 14.07
CA LYS A 544 11.85 43.14 14.12
C LYS A 544 13.29 43.65 14.23
N LEU A 545 14.12 43.00 15.04
CA LEU A 545 15.53 43.38 15.24
C LEU A 545 16.34 43.25 13.95
N ILE A 546 16.08 42.23 13.14
CA ILE A 546 16.71 42.06 11.84
C ILE A 546 16.01 42.85 10.72
N GLY A 547 15.02 43.69 11.02
CA GLY A 547 14.31 44.52 10.04
C GLY A 547 13.30 43.79 9.15
N PHE A 548 12.89 42.56 9.51
CA PHE A 548 11.91 41.78 8.78
C PHE A 548 10.46 42.09 9.24
N GLN A 549 9.69 42.75 8.38
CA GLN A 549 8.38 43.31 8.72
C GLN A 549 7.19 42.33 8.64
N GLN A 550 7.37 41.17 8.00
CA GLN A 550 6.29 40.20 7.80
C GLN A 550 6.14 39.25 9.00
N ASP A 551 5.00 38.55 9.11
CA ASP A 551 4.73 37.59 10.19
C ASP A 551 5.75 36.45 10.19
N PHE A 552 6.67 36.46 11.16
CA PHE A 552 7.81 35.55 11.24
C PHE A 552 7.54 34.33 12.12
N THR A 553 7.66 33.13 11.55
CA THR A 553 7.39 31.86 12.23
C THR A 553 8.45 30.82 11.87
N SER A 554 8.46 29.68 12.57
CA SER A 554 9.33 28.54 12.22
C SER A 554 9.23 28.11 10.74
N LYS A 555 8.09 28.36 10.08
CA LYS A 555 7.91 28.05 8.65
C LYS A 555 8.69 28.97 7.72
N ILE A 556 8.99 30.20 8.14
CA ILE A 556 9.85 31.09 7.35
C ILE A 556 11.29 30.62 7.42
N CYS A 557 11.78 30.23 8.59
CA CYS A 557 13.14 29.70 8.75
C CYS A 557 13.42 28.52 7.79
N ARG A 558 12.48 27.57 7.71
CA ARG A 558 12.55 26.45 6.75
C ARG A 558 12.55 26.89 5.29
N LYS A 559 11.78 27.92 4.92
CA LYS A 559 11.77 28.45 3.54
C LYS A 559 13.06 29.19 3.22
N THR A 560 13.56 29.97 4.17
CA THR A 560 14.86 30.61 4.08
C THR A 560 15.96 29.60 3.78
N ALA A 561 15.98 28.46 4.48
CA ALA A 561 16.94 27.39 4.20
C ALA A 561 16.88 26.90 2.75
N GLY A 562 15.67 26.62 2.22
CA GLY A 562 15.55 26.17 0.84
C GLY A 562 15.97 27.24 -0.18
N ASN A 563 15.67 28.52 0.07
CA ASN A 563 16.14 29.62 -0.77
C ASN A 563 17.67 29.76 -0.72
N LEU A 564 18.27 29.64 0.46
CA LEU A 564 19.73 29.67 0.63
C LEU A 564 20.41 28.54 -0.14
N MET A 565 19.85 27.32 -0.10
CA MET A 565 20.37 26.19 -0.87
C MET A 565 20.26 26.42 -2.39
N LEU A 566 19.15 27.00 -2.87
CA LEU A 566 19.02 27.37 -4.29
C LEU A 566 20.10 28.40 -4.71
N ARG A 567 20.31 29.43 -3.90
CA ARG A 567 21.36 30.45 -4.13
C ARG A 567 22.78 29.87 -4.10
N ARG A 568 22.99 28.81 -3.32
CA ARG A 568 24.23 28.02 -3.30
C ARG A 568 24.37 27.05 -4.50
N GLY A 569 23.43 27.08 -5.45
CA GLY A 569 23.49 26.31 -6.70
C GLY A 569 22.87 24.91 -6.63
N PHE A 570 22.15 24.57 -5.55
CA PHE A 570 21.47 23.27 -5.49
C PHE A 570 20.31 23.23 -6.49
N SER A 571 20.14 22.09 -7.15
CA SER A 571 18.98 21.89 -8.02
C SER A 571 17.68 21.88 -7.21
N MET A 572 16.57 22.27 -7.84
CA MET A 572 15.24 22.26 -7.20
C MET A 572 14.86 20.86 -6.68
N ALA A 573 15.31 19.80 -7.37
CA ALA A 573 15.15 18.41 -6.94
C ALA A 573 16.01 18.09 -5.70
N GLY A 574 17.26 18.56 -5.67
CA GLY A 574 18.14 18.46 -4.50
C GLY A 574 17.53 19.15 -3.28
N VAL A 575 17.04 20.38 -3.44
CA VAL A 575 16.35 21.12 -2.36
C VAL A 575 15.07 20.40 -1.92
N ALA A 576 14.30 19.80 -2.84
CA ALA A 576 13.14 19.00 -2.47
C ALA A 576 13.51 17.77 -1.62
N GLY A 577 14.64 17.13 -1.90
CA GLY A 577 15.21 16.02 -1.12
C GLY A 577 15.67 16.45 0.27
N ILE A 578 16.42 17.57 0.37
CA ILE A 578 16.83 18.17 1.65
C ILE A 578 15.60 18.55 2.49
N MET A 579 14.58 19.11 1.86
CA MET A 579 13.33 19.52 2.51
C MET A 579 12.29 18.39 2.64
N GLY A 580 12.58 17.15 2.26
CA GLY A 580 11.63 16.04 2.32
C GLY A 580 10.24 16.36 1.76
N HIS A 581 10.18 17.10 0.65
CA HIS A 581 8.94 17.43 -0.05
C HIS A 581 8.52 16.27 -0.96
N SER A 582 7.28 15.82 -0.85
CA SER A 582 6.76 14.71 -1.68
C SER A 582 6.63 15.05 -3.16
N ASN A 583 6.64 16.34 -3.51
CA ASN A 583 6.53 16.80 -4.88
C ASN A 583 7.35 18.08 -5.07
N VAL A 584 8.19 18.11 -6.09
CA VAL A 584 9.03 19.25 -6.50
C VAL A 584 8.19 20.51 -6.77
N THR A 585 6.94 20.36 -7.21
CA THR A 585 5.97 21.45 -7.39
C THR A 585 5.71 22.24 -6.10
N THR A 586 5.84 21.60 -4.94
CA THR A 586 5.71 22.28 -3.64
C THR A 586 6.91 23.20 -3.40
N THR A 587 8.11 22.74 -3.70
CA THR A 587 9.35 23.52 -3.71
C THR A 587 9.23 24.67 -4.71
N MET A 588 8.75 24.40 -5.93
CA MET A 588 8.48 25.40 -6.96
C MET A 588 7.53 26.51 -6.48
N LYS A 589 6.38 26.17 -5.88
CA LYS A 589 5.43 27.17 -5.35
C LYS A 589 6.02 28.07 -4.26
N HIS A 590 7.05 27.62 -3.56
CA HIS A 590 7.70 28.39 -2.50
C HIS A 590 8.80 29.33 -3.04
N TYR A 591 9.44 28.99 -4.15
CA TYR A 591 10.66 29.67 -4.62
C TYR A 591 10.57 30.26 -6.04
N VAL A 592 9.61 29.84 -6.86
CA VAL A 592 9.52 30.19 -8.30
C VAL A 592 8.55 31.34 -8.59
N LYS A 593 7.95 31.97 -7.57
CA LYS A 593 7.45 33.33 -7.77
C LYS A 593 8.66 34.25 -7.83
N THR A 594 9.29 34.24 -9.01
CA THR A 594 10.40 35.07 -9.52
C THR A 594 10.81 36.16 -8.54
N ASP A 595 11.74 35.81 -7.66
CA ASP A 595 12.59 36.79 -7.01
C ASP A 595 13.46 37.38 -8.13
N GLY A 596 13.19 38.62 -8.53
CA GLY A 596 13.98 39.30 -9.56
C GLY A 596 15.47 39.23 -9.23
N ALA A 597 15.82 39.29 -7.94
CA ALA A 597 17.19 39.17 -7.47
C ALA A 597 17.81 37.78 -7.74
N LEU A 598 17.04 36.68 -7.67
CA LEU A 598 17.55 35.35 -8.02
C LEU A 598 17.78 35.22 -9.53
N VAL A 599 16.89 35.80 -10.34
CA VAL A 599 17.07 35.86 -11.80
C VAL A 599 18.30 36.71 -12.14
N ASP A 600 18.50 37.84 -11.47
CA ASP A 600 19.66 38.71 -11.65
C ASP A 600 20.96 38.03 -11.19
N GLU A 601 20.93 37.22 -10.12
CA GLU A 601 22.07 36.42 -9.66
C GLU A 601 22.41 35.27 -10.61
N GLU A 602 21.42 34.53 -11.09
CA GLU A 602 21.61 33.51 -12.13
C GLU A 602 22.18 34.16 -13.40
N TYR A 603 21.63 35.30 -13.81
CA TYR A 603 22.11 36.10 -14.94
C TYR A 603 23.56 36.55 -14.74
N LYS A 604 23.90 37.13 -13.58
CA LYS A 604 25.28 37.49 -13.21
C LYS A 604 26.21 36.29 -13.25
N SER A 605 25.78 35.13 -12.75
CA SER A 605 26.59 33.90 -12.75
C SER A 605 26.88 33.38 -14.16
N ILE A 606 25.94 33.55 -15.10
CA ILE A 606 26.11 33.19 -16.51
C ILE A 606 27.00 34.21 -17.23
N VAL A 607 26.80 35.51 -16.99
CA VAL A 607 27.59 36.59 -17.60
C VAL A 607 29.04 36.54 -17.13
N PHE A 608 29.31 36.36 -15.83
CA PHE A 608 30.67 36.22 -15.31
C PHE A 608 31.35 34.91 -15.73
N LYS A 609 30.62 33.78 -15.84
CA LYS A 609 31.16 32.54 -16.42
C LYS A 609 31.45 32.64 -17.93
N ARG A 610 30.77 33.54 -18.64
CA ARG A 610 31.04 33.83 -20.07
C ARG A 610 32.24 34.76 -20.27
N ALA A 611 32.57 35.60 -19.29
CA ALA A 611 33.77 36.44 -19.37
C ALA A 611 35.07 35.62 -19.33
N SER A 612 35.04 34.38 -18.82
CA SER A 612 36.18 33.48 -18.71
C SER A 612 36.20 32.32 -19.72
N ASN A 613 35.23 32.22 -20.64
CA ASN A 613 35.21 31.20 -21.69
C ASN A 613 34.82 31.77 -23.06
N ARG A 614 35.62 31.40 -24.07
CA ARG A 614 35.67 31.83 -25.48
C ARG A 614 34.31 32.06 -26.19
N PRO A 615 34.27 32.93 -27.22
CA PRO A 615 33.04 33.36 -27.89
C PRO A 615 32.30 32.22 -28.61
N PHE A 616 30.99 32.42 -28.79
CA PHE A 616 30.07 31.55 -29.51
C PHE A 616 30.50 31.35 -30.98
N SER A 617 31.30 30.32 -31.25
CA SER A 617 31.43 29.75 -32.59
C SER A 617 30.80 28.37 -32.60
N GLN A 618 29.47 28.31 -32.72
CA GLN A 618 28.71 27.24 -33.39
C GLN A 618 27.21 27.53 -33.25
N ILE A 619 26.66 28.15 -34.29
CA ILE A 619 25.22 28.16 -34.54
C ILE A 619 24.87 26.79 -35.09
N HIS A 620 24.19 25.95 -34.30
CA HIS A 620 23.54 24.75 -34.83
C HIS A 620 22.07 25.08 -35.09
N LYS A 621 21.69 25.03 -36.36
CA LYS A 621 20.31 25.22 -36.84
C LYS A 621 19.53 23.96 -36.47
N ALA A 622 18.50 24.09 -35.65
CA ALA A 622 17.58 22.98 -35.38
C ALA A 622 16.73 22.70 -36.63
N ALA A 623 16.77 21.45 -37.10
CA ALA A 623 15.80 20.86 -38.03
C ALA A 623 14.71 20.14 -37.23
#